data_AF-A0A7X6VNT3-F1
#
_entry.id   AF-A0A7X6VNT3-F1
#
_cell.length_a   1.000
_cell.length_b   1.000
_cell.length_c   1.000
_cell.angle_alpha   90.00
_cell.angle_beta   90.00
_cell.angle_gamma   90.00
#
_symmetry.space_group_name_H-M   'P 1'
#
loop_
_entity.id
_entity.type
_entity.pdbx_description
1 polymer ?
#
loop_
_entity_poly.entity_id
_entity_poly.type
_entity_poly.pdbx_seq_one_letter_code
_entity_poly.pdbx_strand_id
1 'polypeptide(L)'
;MINKVSLKKFDLDGKPIYFPGQTIVNNFVDPKLNELLKEISDNFKTLSFANKFAYLPKNSYHMTLCDLIVFNNLKEDNKYPAEIKALESLEETDYYIINKLKDLEYPKDVKITIDYIAENKVYIKGYHEEDLEKLKAFRKKTLEFLKIKYNEDYKFHISLNYSLYHLTDEENKEL
;
A
#
# COMPACT_ATOMS: atom_id res chain seq x y z
N MET A 1 12.01 12.75 15.77
CA MET A 1 12.50 11.35 15.81
C MET A 1 12.34 10.74 14.42
N ILE A 2 13.23 9.85 13.97
CA ILE A 2 13.16 9.24 12.62
C ILE A 2 12.16 8.08 12.61
N ASN A 3 11.39 7.94 11.52
CA ASN A 3 10.50 6.80 11.28
C ASN A 3 11.28 5.66 10.61
N LYS A 4 11.72 4.68 11.41
CA LYS A 4 12.52 3.53 10.94
C LYS A 4 11.79 2.62 9.93
N VAL A 5 10.46 2.64 9.89
CA VAL A 5 9.69 1.81 8.94
C VAL A 5 9.82 2.38 7.54
N SER A 6 9.65 3.70 7.38
CA SER A 6 9.81 4.38 6.09
C SER A 6 11.24 4.27 5.55
N LEU A 7 12.24 4.26 6.45
CA LEU A 7 13.64 4.10 6.04
C LEU A 7 14.03 2.72 5.49
N LYS A 8 13.12 1.75 5.53
CA LYS A 8 13.30 0.49 4.77
C LYS A 8 13.03 0.68 3.27
N LYS A 9 12.32 1.74 2.89
CA LYS A 9 11.84 2.01 1.52
C LYS A 9 12.38 3.30 0.92
N PHE A 10 12.81 4.24 1.77
CA PHE A 10 13.33 5.54 1.35
C PHE A 10 14.60 5.89 2.12
N ASP A 11 15.48 6.68 1.54
CA ASP A 11 16.56 7.35 2.27
C ASP A 11 16.04 8.61 3.00
N LEU A 12 16.94 9.32 3.70
CA LEU A 12 16.61 10.54 4.43
C LEU A 12 16.29 11.74 3.53
N ASP A 13 16.65 11.68 2.24
CA ASP A 13 16.29 12.67 1.23
C ASP A 13 14.96 12.32 0.55
N GLY A 14 14.31 11.24 0.98
CA GLY A 14 13.04 10.76 0.45
C GLY A 14 13.13 10.07 -0.91
N LYS A 15 14.33 9.67 -1.35
CA LYS A 15 14.49 8.88 -2.57
C LYS A 15 14.21 7.41 -2.28
N PRO A 16 13.53 6.69 -3.20
CA PRO A 16 13.28 5.28 -3.02
C PRO A 16 14.58 4.48 -3.00
N ILE A 17 14.68 3.53 -2.07
CA ILE A 17 15.73 2.52 -2.05
C ILE A 17 15.19 1.18 -2.56
N TYR A 18 16.10 0.28 -2.95
CA TYR A 18 15.72 -1.02 -3.51
C TYR A 18 14.92 -1.86 -2.51
N PHE A 19 13.61 -1.98 -2.77
CA PHE A 19 12.65 -2.70 -1.92
C PHE A 19 11.65 -3.48 -2.78
N PRO A 20 12.10 -4.49 -3.53
CA PRO A 20 11.26 -5.27 -4.43
C PRO A 20 10.26 -6.17 -3.69
N GLY A 21 9.19 -6.49 -4.40
CA GLY A 21 8.12 -7.36 -3.93
C GLY A 21 6.97 -7.45 -4.92
N GLN A 22 5.98 -8.27 -4.58
CA GLN A 22 4.78 -8.50 -5.37
C GLN A 22 3.56 -8.01 -4.59
N THR A 23 2.63 -7.41 -5.31
CA THR A 23 1.40 -6.85 -4.76
C THR A 23 0.29 -6.95 -5.79
N ILE A 24 -0.95 -7.03 -5.31
CA ILE A 24 -2.13 -6.79 -6.16
C ILE A 24 -2.62 -5.40 -5.83
N VAL A 25 -2.65 -4.54 -6.83
CA VAL A 25 -3.07 -3.14 -6.70
C VAL A 25 -4.23 -2.85 -7.64
N ASN A 26 -5.04 -1.87 -7.25
CA ASN A 26 -6.01 -1.25 -8.14
C ASN A 26 -5.50 0.14 -8.53
N ASN A 27 -5.26 0.34 -9.83
CA ASN A 27 -4.96 1.65 -10.40
C ASN A 27 -6.27 2.36 -10.71
N PHE A 28 -6.41 3.61 -10.25
CA PHE A 28 -7.62 4.38 -10.47
C PHE A 28 -7.59 5.04 -11.85
N VAL A 29 -8.63 4.79 -12.63
CA VAL A 29 -8.82 5.43 -13.94
C VAL A 29 -9.72 6.67 -13.88
N ASP A 30 -10.31 6.97 -12.72
CA ASP A 30 -11.14 8.16 -12.52
C ASP A 30 -10.28 9.43 -12.57
N PRO A 31 -10.48 10.32 -13.57
CA PRO A 31 -9.68 11.54 -13.71
C PRO A 31 -9.84 12.51 -12.55
N LYS A 32 -11.06 12.63 -11.98
CA LYS A 32 -11.34 13.56 -10.87
C LYS A 32 -10.66 13.10 -9.59
N LEU A 33 -10.71 11.80 -9.30
CA LEU A 33 -9.97 11.25 -8.17
C LEU A 33 -8.47 11.49 -8.37
N ASN A 34 -7.93 11.19 -9.56
CA ASN A 34 -6.52 11.39 -9.84
C ASN A 34 -6.09 12.86 -9.72
N GLU A 35 -6.92 13.81 -10.11
CA GLU A 35 -6.67 15.24 -9.91
C GLU A 35 -6.67 15.62 -8.43
N LEU A 36 -7.68 15.18 -7.68
CA LEU A 36 -7.77 15.40 -6.23
C LEU A 36 -6.54 14.85 -5.48
N LEU A 37 -6.09 13.63 -5.81
CA LEU A 37 -4.91 13.04 -5.17
C LEU A 37 -3.63 13.86 -5.45
N LYS A 38 -3.52 14.46 -6.64
CA LYS A 38 -2.40 15.35 -7.00
C LYS A 38 -2.48 16.65 -6.22
N GLU A 39 -3.67 17.24 -6.10
CA GLU A 39 -3.90 18.46 -5.33
C GLU A 39 -3.56 18.25 -3.85
N ILE A 40 -4.05 17.16 -3.25
CA ILE A 40 -3.68 16.79 -1.87
C ILE A 40 -2.16 16.69 -1.77
N SER A 41 -1.50 15.94 -2.66
CA SER A 41 -0.03 15.82 -2.60
C SER A 41 0.70 17.16 -2.78
N ASP A 42 0.16 18.10 -3.56
CA ASP A 42 0.78 19.40 -3.77
C ASP A 42 0.58 20.30 -2.54
N ASN A 43 -0.58 20.25 -1.88
CA ASN A 43 -0.83 20.94 -0.61
C ASN A 43 0.12 20.46 0.50
N PHE A 44 0.42 19.17 0.57
CA PHE A 44 1.43 18.67 1.51
C PHE A 44 2.83 19.26 1.27
N LYS A 45 3.15 19.67 0.04
CA LYS A 45 4.46 20.25 -0.29
C LYS A 45 4.57 21.73 0.09
N THR A 46 3.46 22.40 0.40
CA THR A 46 3.46 23.79 0.86
C THR A 46 3.65 23.91 2.37
N LEU A 47 3.55 22.81 3.11
CA LEU A 47 3.75 22.76 4.57
C LEU A 47 5.20 23.10 4.93
N SER A 48 5.39 23.80 6.05
CA SER A 48 6.72 24.22 6.54
C SER A 48 7.65 23.03 6.84
N PHE A 49 7.08 21.85 7.08
CA PHE A 49 7.76 20.58 7.36
C PHE A 49 7.60 19.56 6.22
N ALA A 50 7.32 20.00 4.99
CA ALA A 50 7.19 19.14 3.81
C ALA A 50 8.42 18.24 3.58
N ASN A 51 9.61 18.69 3.97
CA ASN A 51 10.86 17.91 3.91
C ASN A 51 10.87 16.67 4.83
N LYS A 52 9.87 16.50 5.71
CA LYS A 52 9.72 15.30 6.54
C LYS A 52 9.05 14.13 5.82
N PHE A 53 8.64 14.30 4.56
CA PHE A 53 7.95 13.28 3.79
C PHE A 53 8.73 12.87 2.53
N ALA A 54 8.65 11.58 2.19
CA ALA A 54 9.03 11.05 0.89
C ALA A 54 7.80 10.99 -0.03
N TYR A 55 7.72 11.84 -1.05
CA TYR A 55 6.57 11.91 -1.94
C TYR A 55 6.63 10.86 -3.04
N LEU A 56 5.52 10.15 -3.26
CA LEU A 56 5.42 9.19 -4.35
C LEU A 56 5.18 9.90 -5.69
N PRO A 57 5.68 9.34 -6.81
CA PRO A 57 5.31 9.80 -8.14
C PRO A 57 3.79 9.83 -8.33
N LYS A 58 3.26 10.91 -8.91
CA LYS A 58 1.81 11.09 -9.10
C LYS A 58 1.16 9.99 -9.96
N ASN A 59 1.93 9.38 -10.85
CA ASN A 59 1.50 8.25 -11.69
C ASN A 59 1.57 6.89 -10.98
N SER A 60 2.11 6.83 -9.76
CA SER A 60 2.19 5.59 -8.97
C SER A 60 1.10 5.49 -7.91
N TYR A 61 0.16 6.42 -7.83
CA TYR A 61 -0.93 6.34 -6.85
C TYR A 61 -1.85 5.16 -7.17
N HIS A 62 -2.03 4.29 -6.17
CA HIS A 62 -2.85 3.10 -6.27
C HIS A 62 -3.40 2.73 -4.89
N MET A 63 -4.42 1.88 -4.88
CA MET A 63 -4.88 1.20 -3.67
C MET A 63 -4.36 -0.21 -3.68
N THR A 64 -3.67 -0.63 -2.63
CA THR A 64 -3.26 -2.03 -2.49
C THR A 64 -4.46 -2.88 -2.11
N LEU A 65 -4.72 -3.92 -2.90
CA LEU A 65 -5.71 -4.96 -2.58
C LEU A 65 -5.07 -6.05 -1.72
N CYS A 66 -3.88 -6.51 -2.10
CA CYS A 66 -3.15 -7.57 -1.41
C CYS A 66 -1.64 -7.25 -1.35
N ASP A 67 -1.09 -7.08 -0.15
CA ASP A 67 0.36 -7.04 0.04
C ASP A 67 0.87 -8.48 0.07
N LEU A 68 1.49 -8.95 -1.02
CA LEU A 68 1.91 -10.34 -1.14
C LEU A 68 3.30 -10.50 -0.52
N ILE A 69 4.34 -10.46 -1.35
CA ILE A 69 5.72 -10.75 -0.98
C ILE A 69 6.52 -9.44 -0.92
N VAL A 70 7.33 -9.32 0.12
CA VAL A 70 8.39 -8.33 0.27
C VAL A 70 9.67 -9.13 0.31
N PHE A 71 10.51 -8.96 -0.69
CA PHE A 71 11.65 -9.86 -0.89
C PHE A 71 12.76 -9.63 0.16
N ASN A 72 13.00 -8.38 0.56
CA ASN A 72 14.10 -8.01 1.46
C ASN A 72 14.02 -8.63 2.87
N ASN A 73 12.86 -9.12 3.30
CA ASN A 73 12.67 -9.77 4.60
C ASN A 73 11.94 -11.12 4.47
N LEU A 74 12.00 -11.73 3.28
CA LEU A 74 11.25 -12.93 2.94
C LEU A 74 11.51 -14.08 3.92
N LYS A 75 12.78 -14.29 4.30
CA LYS A 75 13.20 -15.43 5.12
C LYS A 75 12.80 -15.24 6.59
N GLU A 76 12.89 -14.02 7.11
CA GLU A 76 12.68 -13.68 8.51
C GLU A 76 11.20 -13.49 8.87
N ASP A 77 10.38 -12.99 7.93
CA ASP A 77 9.00 -12.62 8.22
C ASP A 77 8.13 -13.86 8.49
N ASN A 78 7.44 -13.85 9.62
CA ASN A 78 6.63 -14.97 10.10
C ASN A 78 5.29 -15.10 9.37
N LYS A 79 4.90 -14.13 8.53
CA LYS A 79 3.67 -14.20 7.75
C LYS A 79 3.77 -15.15 6.55
N TYR A 80 4.99 -15.49 6.11
CA TYR A 80 5.21 -16.34 4.95
C TYR A 80 5.34 -17.82 5.32
N PRO A 81 4.71 -18.74 4.56
CA PRO A 81 4.92 -20.18 4.70
C PRO A 81 6.30 -20.59 4.20
N ALA A 82 6.78 -21.77 4.64
CA ALA A 82 8.08 -22.33 4.25
C ALA A 82 8.27 -22.42 2.72
N GLU A 83 7.21 -22.72 1.96
CA GLU A 83 7.21 -22.79 0.49
C GLU A 83 7.62 -21.43 -0.14
N ILE A 84 7.05 -20.33 0.34
CA ILE A 84 7.42 -18.97 -0.11
C ILE A 84 8.81 -18.59 0.38
N LYS A 85 9.18 -18.99 1.61
CA LYS A 85 10.53 -18.75 2.15
C LYS A 85 11.64 -19.52 1.44
N ALA A 86 11.31 -20.56 0.67
CA ALA A 86 12.29 -21.32 -0.11
C ALA A 86 12.63 -20.68 -1.46
N LEU A 87 11.92 -19.62 -1.86
CA LEU A 87 12.21 -18.88 -3.10
C LEU A 87 13.46 -18.02 -2.88
N GLU A 88 14.39 -18.06 -3.83
CA GLU A 88 15.73 -17.47 -3.75
C GLU A 88 15.90 -16.23 -4.67
N SER A 89 14.97 -16.00 -5.60
CA SER A 89 15.05 -14.89 -6.56
C SER A 89 13.71 -14.17 -6.76
N LEU A 90 13.76 -12.96 -7.33
CA LEU A 90 12.55 -12.21 -7.67
C LEU A 90 11.76 -12.93 -8.77
N GLU A 91 12.47 -13.50 -9.74
CA GLU A 91 11.89 -14.25 -10.85
C GLU A 91 11.12 -15.48 -10.34
N GLU A 92 11.66 -16.18 -9.34
CA GLU A 92 10.96 -17.28 -8.68
C GLU A 92 9.71 -16.80 -7.93
N THR A 93 9.78 -15.65 -7.24
CA THR A 93 8.60 -15.07 -6.59
C THR A 93 7.52 -14.66 -7.59
N ASP A 94 7.90 -14.07 -8.73
CA ASP A 94 6.95 -13.71 -9.79
C ASP A 94 6.30 -14.95 -10.38
N TYR A 95 7.09 -15.96 -10.76
CA TYR A 95 6.58 -17.21 -11.31
C TYR A 95 5.65 -17.92 -10.33
N TYR A 96 6.00 -17.95 -9.03
CA TYR A 96 5.18 -18.53 -7.98
C TYR A 96 3.82 -17.82 -7.89
N ILE A 97 3.81 -16.49 -7.78
CA ILE A 97 2.57 -15.70 -7.64
C ILE A 97 1.69 -15.82 -8.89
N ILE A 98 2.26 -15.66 -10.09
CA ILE A 98 1.50 -15.76 -11.35
C ILE A 98 0.84 -17.14 -11.46
N ASN A 99 1.55 -18.22 -11.17
CA ASN A 99 0.96 -19.56 -11.28
C ASN A 99 -0.08 -19.87 -10.21
N LYS A 100 0.12 -19.46 -8.96
CA LYS A 100 -0.84 -19.71 -7.87
C LYS A 100 -2.12 -18.91 -8.04
N LEU A 101 -2.05 -17.72 -8.65
CA LEU A 101 -3.17 -16.81 -8.80
C LEU A 101 -3.74 -16.73 -10.22
N LYS A 102 -3.30 -17.59 -11.15
CA LYS A 102 -3.72 -17.55 -12.56
C LYS A 102 -5.24 -17.64 -12.77
N ASP A 103 -5.93 -18.39 -11.89
CA ASP A 103 -7.37 -18.62 -11.93
C ASP A 103 -8.11 -17.77 -10.87
N LEU A 104 -7.43 -16.79 -10.27
CA LEU A 104 -8.02 -15.92 -9.26
C LEU A 104 -9.01 -14.95 -9.90
N GLU A 105 -10.26 -15.03 -9.48
CA GLU A 105 -11.29 -14.07 -9.88
C GLU A 105 -11.17 -12.78 -9.08
N TYR A 106 -11.08 -11.66 -9.80
CA TYR A 106 -11.11 -10.32 -9.22
C TYR A 106 -12.54 -9.91 -8.87
N PRO A 107 -12.74 -9.13 -7.79
CA PRO A 107 -14.06 -8.67 -7.41
C PRO A 107 -14.59 -7.71 -8.49
N LYS A 108 -15.82 -7.94 -8.93
CA LYS A 108 -16.51 -7.12 -9.93
C LYS A 108 -17.51 -6.18 -9.24
N ASP A 109 -17.81 -5.07 -9.91
CA ASP A 109 -18.84 -4.11 -9.49
C ASP A 109 -18.68 -3.65 -8.04
N VAL A 110 -17.43 -3.36 -7.65
CA VAL A 110 -17.11 -2.78 -6.34
C VAL A 110 -17.09 -1.26 -6.48
N LYS A 111 -17.96 -0.59 -5.73
CA LYS A 111 -17.95 0.86 -5.62
C LYS A 111 -17.28 1.29 -4.32
N ILE A 112 -16.35 2.21 -4.41
CA ILE A 112 -15.65 2.75 -3.25
C ILE A 112 -15.72 4.27 -3.24
N THR A 113 -15.54 4.85 -2.06
CA THR A 113 -15.46 6.30 -1.85
C THR A 113 -14.34 6.60 -0.86
N ILE A 114 -13.87 7.84 -0.88
CA ILE A 114 -13.00 8.37 0.18
C ILE A 114 -13.79 8.33 1.50
N ASP A 115 -13.14 7.84 2.55
CA ASP A 115 -13.67 7.90 3.90
C ASP A 115 -13.16 9.15 4.62
N TYR A 116 -11.85 9.20 4.83
CA TYR A 116 -11.15 10.35 5.40
C TYR A 116 -9.70 10.38 4.91
N ILE A 117 -9.07 11.53 5.09
CA ILE A 117 -7.63 11.71 4.87
C ILE A 117 -6.99 11.77 6.24
N ALA A 118 -5.93 11.00 6.46
CA ALA A 118 -5.14 11.13 7.69
C ALA A 118 -3.67 10.95 7.38
N GLU A 119 -2.88 11.85 7.96
CA GLU A 119 -1.44 11.95 7.68
C GLU A 119 -1.21 11.96 6.16
N ASN A 120 -0.56 10.94 5.64
CA ASN A 120 -0.11 10.79 4.27
C ASN A 120 -0.97 9.84 3.41
N LYS A 121 -2.17 9.49 3.89
CA LYS A 121 -3.01 8.45 3.31
C LYS A 121 -4.44 8.93 3.10
N VAL A 122 -4.99 8.56 1.95
CA VAL A 122 -6.42 8.69 1.67
C VAL A 122 -7.06 7.35 1.97
N TYR A 123 -7.81 7.27 3.07
CA TYR A 123 -8.51 6.06 3.46
C TYR A 123 -9.78 5.89 2.64
N ILE A 124 -10.08 4.64 2.32
CA ILE A 124 -11.16 4.25 1.43
C ILE A 124 -12.16 3.39 2.18
N LYS A 125 -13.45 3.59 1.90
CA LYS A 125 -14.55 2.72 2.31
C LYS A 125 -15.35 2.25 1.10
N GLY A 126 -16.15 1.21 1.30
CA GLY A 126 -17.19 0.84 0.35
C GLY A 126 -18.22 1.95 0.22
N TYR A 127 -18.73 2.18 -0.99
CA TYR A 127 -19.86 3.08 -1.17
C TYR A 127 -21.10 2.48 -0.49
N HIS A 128 -21.26 1.16 -0.58
CA HIS A 128 -22.10 0.36 0.32
C HIS A 128 -21.23 -0.57 1.17
N GLU A 129 -21.79 -1.12 2.25
CA GLU A 129 -21.11 -2.09 3.11
C GLU A 129 -20.67 -3.35 2.33
N GLU A 130 -21.51 -3.83 1.41
CA GLU A 130 -21.21 -4.99 0.56
C GLU A 130 -19.97 -4.80 -0.34
N ASP A 131 -19.68 -3.56 -0.75
CA ASP A 131 -18.52 -3.26 -1.59
C ASP A 131 -17.22 -3.51 -0.81
N LEU A 132 -17.19 -3.09 0.46
CA LEU A 132 -16.05 -3.31 1.33
C LEU A 132 -15.88 -4.80 1.67
N GLU A 133 -16.99 -5.52 1.90
CA GLU A 133 -16.95 -6.95 2.17
C GLU A 133 -16.45 -7.76 0.98
N LYS A 134 -16.79 -7.39 -0.27
CA LYS A 134 -16.20 -7.99 -1.48
C LYS A 134 -14.67 -7.84 -1.50
N LEU A 135 -14.15 -6.67 -1.14
CA LEU A 135 -12.69 -6.42 -1.10
C LEU A 135 -12.00 -7.24 -0.01
N LYS A 136 -12.58 -7.29 1.20
CA LYS A 136 -12.07 -8.11 2.30
C LYS A 136 -12.08 -9.60 1.95
N ALA A 137 -13.19 -10.09 1.38
CA ALA A 137 -13.32 -11.48 0.95
C ALA A 137 -12.29 -11.84 -0.13
N PHE A 138 -12.09 -10.97 -1.13
CA PHE A 138 -11.04 -11.14 -2.12
C PHE A 138 -9.64 -11.21 -1.50
N ARG A 139 -9.31 -10.28 -0.60
CA ARG A 139 -8.01 -10.25 0.08
C ARG A 139 -7.80 -11.51 0.91
N LYS A 140 -8.79 -11.91 1.70
CA LYS A 140 -8.74 -13.12 2.53
C LYS A 140 -8.51 -14.36 1.67
N LYS A 141 -9.32 -14.57 0.64
CA LYS A 141 -9.20 -15.71 -0.30
C LYS A 141 -7.82 -15.76 -0.97
N THR A 142 -7.30 -14.60 -1.39
CA THR A 142 -5.97 -14.49 -2.03
C THR A 142 -4.86 -14.91 -1.06
N LEU A 143 -4.86 -14.38 0.16
CA LEU A 143 -3.82 -14.70 1.14
C LEU A 143 -3.94 -16.15 1.64
N GLU A 144 -5.15 -16.70 1.74
CA GLU A 144 -5.40 -18.12 2.04
C GLU A 144 -4.82 -19.03 0.95
N PHE A 145 -5.02 -18.73 -0.34
CA PHE A 145 -4.42 -19.49 -1.44
C PHE A 145 -2.90 -19.54 -1.39
N LEU A 146 -2.29 -18.42 -1.00
CA LEU A 146 -0.84 -18.31 -0.86
C LEU A 146 -0.33 -18.79 0.52
N LYS A 147 -1.24 -19.14 1.44
CA LYS A 147 -0.97 -19.45 2.85
C LYS A 147 -0.18 -18.34 3.56
N ILE A 148 -0.36 -17.10 3.13
CA ILE A 148 0.19 -15.91 3.78
C ILE A 148 -0.75 -15.53 4.93
N LYS A 149 -0.21 -15.17 6.09
CA LYS A 149 -1.01 -14.76 7.25
C LYS A 149 -1.91 -13.57 6.90
N TYR A 150 -3.22 -13.74 7.10
CA TYR A 150 -4.22 -12.68 6.91
C TYR A 150 -4.17 -11.66 8.06
N ASN A 151 -4.33 -10.38 7.72
CA ASN A 151 -4.47 -9.29 8.68
C ASN A 151 -5.90 -8.75 8.60
N GLU A 152 -6.69 -8.99 9.64
CA GLU A 152 -8.10 -8.56 9.71
C GLU A 152 -8.24 -7.05 9.88
N ASP A 153 -7.24 -6.38 10.46
CA ASP A 153 -7.24 -4.95 10.76
C ASP A 153 -6.78 -4.08 9.57
N TYR A 154 -6.60 -4.69 8.39
CA TYR A 154 -6.16 -3.96 7.21
C TYR A 154 -7.19 -2.92 6.76
N LYS A 155 -6.77 -1.66 6.70
CA LYS A 155 -7.56 -0.55 6.15
C LYS A 155 -7.12 -0.23 4.72
N PHE A 156 -8.06 -0.27 3.78
CA PHE A 156 -7.79 0.12 2.40
C PHE A 156 -7.47 1.63 2.32
N HIS A 157 -6.40 1.96 1.60
CA HIS A 157 -5.94 3.33 1.47
C HIS A 157 -5.11 3.52 0.19
N ILE A 158 -4.96 4.78 -0.18
CA ILE A 158 -4.01 5.25 -1.20
C ILE A 158 -2.90 5.98 -0.46
N SER A 159 -1.65 5.55 -0.67
CA SER A 159 -0.48 6.27 -0.15
C SER A 159 -0.10 7.39 -1.11
N LEU A 160 0.10 8.61 -0.60
CA LEU A 160 0.58 9.75 -1.40
C LEU A 160 2.05 10.08 -1.12
N ASN A 161 2.47 9.86 0.12
CA ASN A 161 3.85 10.06 0.59
C ASN A 161 4.13 9.12 1.78
N TYR A 162 5.35 9.15 2.33
CA TYR A 162 5.75 8.42 3.54
C TYR A 162 6.44 9.35 4.52
N SER A 163 6.02 9.38 5.79
CA SER A 163 6.70 10.16 6.84
C SER A 163 8.07 9.58 7.14
N LEU A 164 9.15 10.33 6.84
CA LEU A 164 10.54 10.02 7.17
C LEU A 164 10.87 10.35 8.62
N TYR A 165 10.20 11.37 9.15
CA TYR A 165 10.32 11.82 10.54
C TYR A 165 8.95 11.83 11.20
N HIS A 166 8.92 11.58 12.51
CA HIS A 166 7.77 11.86 13.34
C HIS A 166 7.53 13.37 13.42
N LEU A 167 6.27 13.76 13.24
CA LEU A 167 5.82 15.13 13.38
C LEU A 167 5.71 15.52 14.86
N THR A 168 5.87 16.81 15.15
CA THR A 168 5.56 17.35 16.49
C THR A 168 4.05 17.49 16.67
N ASP A 169 3.60 17.74 17.89
CA ASP A 169 2.18 17.95 18.18
C ASP A 169 1.63 19.20 17.48
N GLU A 170 2.46 20.24 17.28
CA GLU A 170 2.10 21.43 16.51
C GLU A 170 1.96 21.11 15.03
N GLU A 171 2.91 20.39 14.44
CA GLU A 171 2.88 19.99 13.03
C GLU A 171 1.67 19.07 12.74
N ASN A 172 1.31 18.19 13.68
CA ASN A 172 0.10 17.36 13.58
C ASN A 172 -1.20 18.17 13.63
N LYS A 173 -1.22 19.37 14.25
CA LYS A 173 -2.41 20.25 14.28
C LYS A 173 -2.56 21.08 13.01
N GLU A 174 -1.47 21.26 12.25
CA GLU A 174 -1.47 21.98 10.96
C GLU A 174 -1.96 21.09 9.80
N LEU A 175 -1.92 19.76 10.00
CA LEU A 175 -2.42 18.72 9.08
C LEU A 175 -3.93 18.53 9.13
#